data_AF-A0A653CMU4-F1
#
_entry.id   AF-A0A653CMU4-F1
#
_cell.length_a   1.000
_cell.length_b   1.000
_cell.length_c   1.000
_cell.angle_alpha   90.00
_cell.angle_beta   90.00
_cell.angle_gamma   90.00
#
_symmetry.space_group_name_H-M   'P 1'
#
loop_
_entity.id
_entity.type
_entity.pdbx_description
1 polymer ?
#
loop_
_entity_poly.entity_id
_entity_poly.type
_entity_poly.pdbx_seq_one_letter_code
_entity_poly.pdbx_strand_id
1 'polypeptide(L)'
;MQTGLSLYTEKKIIHLNRTNSVEEISDDDDLQTVLRGSLRETPNMFISKQASGTMITTTVGTRGSSETLLVVTERDDRGTDFINVFSNPVEGNLIQRIPAYKPSSILSLDFGQRQTLLVFLEDETKIQVYEYKGIEGFQWKNSAEVSGSQLFLMSIPIHSQAKTTKVIGVVEDNKIKLIQSVMVGARFSDEEKCHLSL
;
A
#
# COMPACT_ATOMS: atom_id res chain seq x y z
N MET A 1 -14.12 6.02 -25.18
CA MET A 1 -14.41 4.99 -24.15
C MET A 1 -13.59 5.31 -22.90
N GLN A 2 -14.20 5.31 -21.72
CA GLN A 2 -13.46 5.48 -20.44
C GLN A 2 -12.60 4.23 -20.22
N THR A 3 -11.32 4.38 -19.87
CA THR A 3 -10.39 3.23 -19.86
C THR A 3 -10.52 2.35 -18.63
N GLY A 4 -11.45 2.63 -17.71
CA GLY A 4 -11.49 2.05 -16.37
C GLY A 4 -10.31 2.46 -15.48
N LEU A 5 -9.30 3.17 -16.01
CA LEU A 5 -8.12 3.63 -15.27
C LEU A 5 -8.44 4.98 -14.61
N SER A 6 -8.33 5.02 -13.28
CA SER A 6 -8.50 6.25 -12.50
C SER A 6 -7.36 6.39 -11.50
N LEU A 7 -6.80 7.59 -11.42
CA LEU A 7 -5.83 7.96 -10.39
C LEU A 7 -6.56 8.70 -9.27
N TYR A 8 -6.30 8.29 -8.03
CA TYR A 8 -6.85 8.93 -6.85
C TYR A 8 -5.82 9.86 -6.24
N THR A 9 -6.23 11.09 -5.98
CA THR A 9 -5.50 12.05 -5.15
C THR A 9 -6.41 12.49 -4.02
N GLU A 10 -5.84 13.16 -3.02
CA GLU A 10 -6.62 13.69 -1.88
C GLU A 10 -7.74 14.64 -2.31
N LYS A 11 -7.55 15.37 -3.43
CA LYS A 11 -8.46 16.43 -3.86
C LYS A 11 -9.31 16.05 -5.08
N LYS A 12 -8.80 15.14 -5.91
CA LYS A 12 -9.33 14.87 -7.24
C LYS A 12 -9.25 13.38 -7.58
N ILE A 13 -10.24 12.94 -8.34
CA ILE A 13 -10.21 11.68 -9.06
C ILE A 13 -9.93 12.04 -10.52
N ILE A 14 -8.86 11.49 -11.07
CA ILE A 14 -8.42 11.77 -12.44
C ILE A 14 -8.75 10.53 -13.27
N HIS A 15 -9.76 10.64 -14.12
CA HIS A 15 -10.15 9.59 -15.04
C HIS A 15 -9.39 9.74 -16.36
N LEU A 16 -8.77 8.64 -16.80
CA LEU A 16 -8.18 8.58 -18.13
C LEU A 16 -9.25 8.17 -19.14
N ASN A 17 -9.49 9.00 -20.15
CA ASN A 17 -10.38 8.68 -21.25
C ASN A 17 -9.55 8.37 -22.50
N ARG A 18 -9.76 7.20 -23.11
CA ARG A 18 -9.26 6.94 -24.47
C ARG A 18 -10.20 7.64 -25.43
N THR A 19 -9.69 8.73 -26.00
CA THR A 19 -10.37 9.49 -27.05
C THR A 19 -9.86 9.12 -28.44
N ASN A 20 -8.63 8.61 -28.55
CA ASN A 20 -7.98 8.34 -29.84
C ASN A 20 -7.63 6.85 -29.99
N SER A 21 -7.54 6.38 -31.24
CA SER A 21 -6.90 5.11 -31.61
C SER A 21 -5.41 5.14 -31.25
N VAL A 22 -4.84 3.98 -30.95
CA VAL A 22 -3.38 3.85 -30.73
C VAL A 22 -2.68 4.20 -32.03
N GLU A 23 -1.89 5.27 -32.04
CA GLU A 23 -0.99 5.58 -33.14
C GLU A 23 0.38 4.98 -32.80
N GLU A 24 0.83 4.04 -33.63
CA GLU A 24 2.20 3.56 -33.60
C GLU A 24 3.07 4.65 -34.25
N ILE A 25 3.87 5.33 -33.43
CA ILE A 25 4.87 6.28 -33.93
C ILE A 25 6.14 5.47 -34.11
N SER A 26 6.52 5.22 -35.36
CA SER A 26 7.81 4.63 -35.71
C SER A 26 8.81 5.77 -35.94
N ASP A 27 9.56 6.13 -34.92
CA ASP A 27 10.84 6.81 -35.10
C ASP A 27 11.94 5.74 -35.00
N ASP A 28 12.93 5.81 -35.90
CA ASP A 28 13.96 4.79 -36.14
C ASP A 28 14.38 4.00 -34.87
N ASP A 29 14.20 2.68 -34.96
CA ASP A 29 14.60 1.60 -34.05
C ASP A 29 13.98 1.49 -32.64
N ASP A 30 13.09 2.39 -32.20
CA ASP A 30 12.37 2.24 -30.92
C ASP A 30 10.84 2.44 -31.08
N LEU A 31 10.08 1.34 -31.07
CA LEU A 31 8.60 1.39 -31.02
C LEU A 31 8.12 1.92 -29.67
N GLN A 32 7.79 3.22 -29.59
CA GLN A 32 7.11 3.79 -28.43
C GLN A 32 5.59 3.82 -28.65
N THR A 33 4.87 2.99 -27.90
CA THR A 33 3.40 3.09 -27.85
C THR A 33 2.98 4.18 -26.86
N VAL A 34 2.58 5.34 -27.36
CA VAL A 34 2.07 6.44 -26.52
C VAL A 34 0.55 6.41 -26.49
N LEU A 35 -0.02 6.13 -25.31
CA LEU A 35 -1.46 6.23 -25.09
C LEU A 35 -1.89 7.72 -25.03
N ARG A 36 -2.37 8.25 -26.16
CA ARG A 36 -3.02 9.58 -26.21
C ARG A 36 -4.47 9.50 -25.75
N GLY A 37 -4.78 10.18 -24.66
CA GLY A 37 -6.13 10.28 -24.11
C GLY A 37 -6.38 11.62 -23.44
N SER A 38 -7.65 12.00 -23.30
CA SER A 38 -8.03 13.18 -22.53
C SER A 38 -8.18 12.81 -21.04
N LEU A 39 -7.79 13.72 -20.15
CA LEU A 39 -8.03 13.58 -18.71
C LEU A 39 -9.35 14.26 -18.35
N ARG A 40 -10.16 13.60 -17.52
CA ARG A 40 -11.30 14.23 -16.85
C ARG A 40 -11.05 14.21 -15.36
N GLU A 41 -11.04 15.40 -14.77
CA GLU A 41 -10.91 15.56 -13.32
C GLU A 41 -12.29 15.73 -12.69
N THR A 42 -12.53 15.01 -11.60
CA THR A 42 -13.68 15.22 -10.73
C THR A 42 -13.18 15.49 -9.31
N PRO A 43 -13.82 16.41 -8.55
CA PRO A 43 -13.47 16.62 -7.16
C PRO A 43 -13.74 15.35 -6.36
N ASN A 44 -12.80 14.97 -5.49
CA ASN A 44 -13.03 13.89 -4.54
C ASN A 44 -13.83 14.44 -3.35
N MET A 45 -15.12 14.13 -3.30
CA MET A 45 -16.02 14.66 -2.26
C MET A 45 -15.95 13.86 -0.95
N PHE A 46 -15.39 12.66 -0.98
CA PHE A 46 -15.46 11.71 0.12
C PHE A 46 -14.17 11.61 0.93
N ILE A 47 -13.05 12.00 0.33
CA ILE A 47 -11.80 12.18 1.04
C ILE A 47 -11.77 13.61 1.57
N SER A 48 -11.71 13.74 2.90
CA SER A 48 -11.67 15.05 3.55
C SER A 48 -10.50 15.89 3.04
N LYS A 49 -10.69 17.21 2.98
CA LYS A 49 -9.59 18.16 2.75
C LYS A 49 -8.49 18.08 3.83
N GLN A 50 -8.80 17.47 4.97
CA GLN A 50 -7.90 17.22 6.10
C GLN A 50 -7.25 15.82 6.03
N ALA A 51 -7.32 15.13 4.89
CA ALA A 51 -6.48 13.97 4.64
C ALA A 51 -5.01 14.35 4.88
N SER A 52 -4.31 13.56 5.69
CA SER A 52 -3.03 13.95 6.29
C SER A 52 -1.81 13.54 5.47
N GLY A 53 -1.97 13.14 4.21
CA GLY A 53 -0.84 12.98 3.27
C GLY A 53 -0.66 11.59 2.67
N THR A 54 -1.09 10.50 3.33
CA THR A 54 -0.76 9.15 2.88
C THR A 54 -1.97 8.40 2.37
N MET A 55 -1.93 8.04 1.08
CA MET A 55 -2.94 7.27 0.38
C MET A 55 -2.29 6.10 -0.34
N ILE A 56 -2.83 4.90 -0.17
CA ILE A 56 -2.42 3.72 -0.93
C ILE A 56 -3.64 2.95 -1.43
N THR A 57 -3.49 2.28 -2.57
CA THR A 57 -4.42 1.25 -3.01
C THR A 57 -3.87 -0.12 -2.62
N THR A 58 -4.71 -0.99 -2.08
CA THR A 58 -4.35 -2.38 -1.77
C THR A 58 -5.35 -3.34 -2.37
N THR A 59 -4.86 -4.47 -2.88
CA THR A 59 -5.73 -5.58 -3.29
C THR A 59 -5.86 -6.56 -2.13
N VAL A 60 -7.09 -6.82 -1.72
CA VAL A 60 -7.42 -7.79 -0.68
C VAL A 60 -8.40 -8.82 -1.24
N GLY A 61 -8.58 -9.95 -0.56
CA GLY A 61 -9.55 -10.93 -1.03
C GLY A 61 -9.58 -12.21 -0.22
N THR A 62 -10.71 -12.89 -0.29
CA THR A 62 -10.89 -14.26 0.20
C THR A 62 -11.15 -15.19 -0.99
N ARG A 63 -11.48 -16.47 -0.79
CA ARG A 63 -11.50 -17.49 -1.85
C ARG A 63 -12.39 -17.09 -3.05
N GLY A 64 -11.77 -16.74 -4.19
CA GLY A 64 -12.45 -16.54 -5.48
C GLY A 64 -12.87 -15.10 -5.80
N SER A 65 -12.65 -14.15 -4.89
CA SER A 65 -12.87 -12.72 -5.13
C SER A 65 -11.71 -11.89 -4.58
N SER A 66 -11.19 -10.99 -5.40
CA SER A 66 -10.28 -9.93 -4.98
C SER A 66 -10.95 -8.58 -5.20
N GLU A 67 -10.80 -7.69 -4.24
CA GLU A 67 -11.28 -6.32 -4.29
C GLU A 67 -10.11 -5.35 -4.10
N THR A 68 -10.17 -4.21 -4.76
CA THR A 68 -9.21 -3.12 -4.54
C THR A 68 -9.81 -2.16 -3.53
N LEU A 69 -9.08 -1.92 -2.44
CA LEU A 69 -9.42 -0.96 -1.41
C LEU A 69 -8.53 0.27 -1.50
N LEU A 70 -9.09 1.42 -1.17
CA LEU A 70 -8.33 2.65 -0.95
C LEU A 70 -8.13 2.85 0.56
N VAL A 71 -6.90 3.06 0.97
CA VAL A 71 -6.53 3.35 2.36
C VAL A 71 -6.00 4.77 2.43
N VAL A 72 -6.53 5.57 3.36
CA VAL A 72 -6.24 7.01 3.47
C VAL A 72 -6.05 7.37 4.94
N THR A 73 -4.99 8.12 5.27
CA THR A 73 -4.87 8.75 6.59
C THR A 73 -5.65 10.05 6.63
N GLU A 74 -6.41 10.25 7.70
CA GLU A 74 -7.26 11.41 7.86
C GLU A 74 -7.29 11.86 9.31
N ARG A 75 -7.26 13.17 9.52
CA ARG A 75 -7.53 13.79 10.82
C ARG A 75 -8.97 14.30 10.83
N ASP A 76 -9.71 13.99 11.89
CA ASP A 76 -11.05 14.53 12.09
C ASP A 76 -11.04 15.95 12.68
N ASP A 77 -12.20 16.59 12.70
CA ASP A 77 -12.35 17.96 13.23
C ASP A 77 -12.03 18.09 14.73
N ARG A 78 -11.90 16.97 15.45
CA ARG A 78 -11.51 16.92 16.88
C ARG A 78 -10.01 16.71 17.06
N GLY A 79 -9.26 16.62 15.97
CA GLY A 79 -7.82 16.36 15.97
C GLY A 79 -7.43 14.89 16.17
N THR A 80 -8.38 13.97 16.03
CA THR A 80 -8.12 12.52 16.13
C THR A 80 -7.73 11.98 14.76
N ASP A 81 -6.66 11.19 14.72
CA ASP A 81 -6.19 10.57 13.48
C ASP A 81 -6.83 9.20 13.24
N PHE A 82 -7.09 8.90 11.97
CA PHE A 82 -7.67 7.65 11.54
C PHE A 82 -7.02 7.17 10.25
N ILE A 83 -7.08 5.86 10.05
CA ILE A 83 -6.89 5.24 8.75
C ILE A 83 -8.26 4.79 8.26
N ASN A 84 -8.74 5.45 7.20
CA ASN A 84 -10.00 5.16 6.55
C ASN A 84 -9.77 4.17 5.39
N VAL A 85 -10.61 3.15 5.32
CA VAL A 85 -10.55 2.09 4.29
C VAL A 85 -11.83 2.13 3.49
N PHE A 86 -11.72 2.40 2.19
CA PHE A 86 -12.84 2.50 1.27
C PHE A 86 -12.82 1.34 0.26
N SER A 87 -13.98 0.73 0.02
CA SER A 87 -14.16 -0.23 -1.09
C SER A 87 -14.47 0.48 -2.40
N ASN A 88 -15.10 1.65 -2.33
CA ASN A 88 -15.33 2.52 -3.48
C ASN A 88 -15.16 3.99 -3.07
N PRO A 89 -14.02 4.63 -3.35
CA PRO A 89 -13.81 6.04 -3.02
C PRO A 89 -14.61 7.01 -3.90
N VAL A 90 -15.13 6.56 -5.06
CA VAL A 90 -16.00 7.38 -5.93
C VAL A 90 -17.39 7.51 -5.35
N GLU A 91 -17.88 6.48 -4.66
CA GLU A 91 -19.19 6.46 -4.00
C GLU A 91 -19.10 6.80 -2.50
N GLY A 92 -17.89 6.94 -1.97
CA GLY A 92 -17.66 7.16 -0.54
C GLY A 92 -17.97 5.96 0.34
N ASN A 93 -17.91 4.75 -0.22
CA ASN A 93 -18.20 3.53 0.53
C ASN A 93 -17.05 3.20 1.49
N LEU A 94 -17.13 3.78 2.69
CA LEU A 94 -16.23 3.54 3.81
C LEU A 94 -16.59 2.20 4.47
N ILE A 95 -15.67 1.24 4.42
CA ILE A 95 -15.89 -0.09 5.00
C ILE A 95 -15.26 -0.23 6.38
N GLN A 96 -14.24 0.58 6.69
CA GLN A 96 -13.61 0.54 8.00
C GLN A 96 -12.91 1.86 8.34
N ARG A 97 -12.93 2.19 9.64
CA ARG A 97 -12.17 3.28 10.24
C ARG A 97 -11.31 2.74 11.37
N ILE A 98 -9.99 2.82 11.23
CA ILE A 98 -9.01 2.34 12.20
C ILE A 98 -8.48 3.55 12.99
N PRO A 99 -8.69 3.63 14.31
CA PRO A 99 -8.07 4.66 15.13
C PRO A 99 -6.55 4.56 15.08
N ALA A 100 -5.87 5.69 14.90
CA ALA A 100 -4.42 5.77 14.90
C ALA A 100 -3.96 7.07 15.56
N TYR A 101 -2.68 7.16 15.91
CA TYR A 101 -2.10 8.39 16.45
C TYR A 101 -0.99 8.88 15.52
N LYS A 102 -1.23 9.96 14.79
CA LYS A 102 -0.31 10.49 13.75
C LYS A 102 0.26 9.39 12.85
N PRO A 103 -0.62 8.62 12.15
CA PRO A 103 -0.16 7.59 11.23
C PRO A 103 0.61 8.23 10.08
N SER A 104 1.73 7.61 9.71
CA SER A 104 2.56 7.98 8.57
C SER A 104 3.05 6.73 7.83
N SER A 105 3.47 6.91 6.58
CA SER A 105 4.10 5.89 5.74
C SER A 105 3.42 4.51 5.77
N ILE A 106 2.32 4.40 5.02
CA ILE A 106 1.51 3.18 4.95
C ILE A 106 2.03 2.28 3.83
N LEU A 107 2.11 0.98 4.11
CA LEU A 107 2.37 -0.07 3.15
C LEU A 107 1.30 -1.15 3.23
N SER A 108 1.07 -1.81 2.11
CA SER A 108 0.34 -3.08 2.10
C SER A 108 1.25 -4.20 1.61
N LEU A 109 1.23 -5.32 2.33
CA LEU A 109 2.00 -6.51 2.01
C LEU A 109 1.04 -7.65 1.70
N ASP A 110 1.05 -8.09 0.44
CA ASP A 110 0.40 -9.34 0.03
C ASP A 110 1.43 -10.49 0.06
N PHE A 111 1.23 -11.48 0.93
CA PHE A 111 2.09 -12.67 1.02
C PHE A 111 1.64 -13.82 0.12
N GLY A 112 0.63 -13.59 -0.74
CA GLY A 112 -0.08 -14.65 -1.41
C GLY A 112 -0.94 -15.45 -0.43
N GLN A 113 -1.74 -16.39 -0.95
CA GLN A 113 -2.62 -17.24 -0.14
C GLN A 113 -3.62 -16.47 0.75
N ARG A 114 -4.02 -15.25 0.35
CA ARG A 114 -5.08 -14.45 1.00
C ARG A 114 -4.65 -13.85 2.35
N GLN A 115 -3.36 -13.60 2.53
CA GLN A 115 -2.84 -12.87 3.68
C GLN A 115 -2.33 -11.51 3.22
N THR A 116 -3.18 -10.51 3.38
CA THR A 116 -2.81 -9.11 3.18
C THR A 116 -2.60 -8.46 4.54
N LEU A 117 -1.42 -7.86 4.73
CA LEU A 117 -1.16 -6.99 5.87
C LEU A 117 -1.23 -5.52 5.45
N LEU A 118 -1.76 -4.70 6.35
CA LEU A 118 -1.63 -3.25 6.32
C LEU A 118 -0.65 -2.86 7.42
N VAL A 119 0.39 -2.12 7.04
CA VAL A 119 1.47 -1.73 7.95
C VAL A 119 1.67 -0.23 7.84
N PHE A 120 1.83 0.44 8.97
CA PHE A 120 2.07 1.88 9.00
C PHE A 120 2.93 2.25 10.22
N LEU A 121 3.59 3.40 10.15
CA LEU A 121 4.24 4.03 11.29
C LEU A 121 3.21 4.84 12.07
N GLU A 122 3.29 4.81 13.39
CA GLU A 122 2.47 5.61 14.29
C GLU A 122 3.40 6.50 15.12
N ASP A 123 3.22 7.82 15.01
CA ASP A 123 4.08 8.87 15.61
C ASP A 123 5.58 8.64 15.35
N GLU A 124 5.93 8.07 14.20
CA GLU A 124 7.32 7.81 13.76
C GLU A 124 8.18 6.96 14.73
N THR A 125 7.56 6.28 15.70
CA THR A 125 8.26 5.56 16.78
C THR A 125 7.87 4.09 16.89
N LYS A 126 6.73 3.70 16.31
CA LYS A 126 6.27 2.32 16.31
C LYS A 126 5.64 1.95 14.99
N ILE A 127 5.80 0.69 14.61
CA ILE A 127 5.08 0.07 13.51
C ILE A 127 3.84 -0.61 14.06
N GLN A 128 2.72 -0.41 13.37
CA GLN A 128 1.49 -1.15 13.57
C GLN A 128 1.25 -2.11 12.41
N VAL A 129 0.78 -3.31 12.72
CA VAL A 129 0.48 -4.35 11.75
C VAL A 129 -0.96 -4.80 11.92
N TYR A 130 -1.73 -4.70 10.85
CA TYR A 130 -3.10 -5.18 10.74
C TYR A 130 -3.18 -6.26 9.66
N GLU A 131 -3.99 -7.30 9.89
CA GLU A 131 -4.26 -8.37 8.91
C GLU A 131 -5.68 -8.25 8.38
N TYR A 132 -5.86 -8.33 7.07
CA TYR A 132 -7.18 -8.38 6.46
C TYR A 132 -7.84 -9.75 6.69
N LYS A 133 -9.04 -9.74 7.27
CA LYS A 133 -9.83 -10.94 7.65
C LYS A 133 -11.13 -11.09 6.84
N GLY A 134 -11.23 -10.46 5.67
CA GLY A 134 -12.43 -10.52 4.84
C GLY A 134 -13.50 -9.56 5.35
N ILE A 135 -14.67 -10.08 5.71
CA ILE A 135 -15.83 -9.29 6.15
C ILE A 135 -15.51 -8.46 7.40
N GLU A 136 -14.60 -8.92 8.26
CA GLU A 136 -14.14 -8.19 9.44
C GLU A 136 -13.20 -7.02 9.10
N GLY A 137 -12.75 -6.89 7.86
CA GLY A 137 -11.76 -5.89 7.46
C GLY A 137 -10.37 -6.15 8.04
N PHE A 138 -9.59 -5.09 8.21
CA PHE A 138 -8.25 -5.12 8.81
C PHE A 138 -8.32 -5.20 10.34
N GLN A 139 -7.81 -6.29 10.90
CA GLN A 139 -7.78 -6.53 12.34
C GLN A 139 -6.36 -6.35 12.87
N TRP A 140 -6.23 -5.72 14.05
CA TRP A 140 -4.92 -5.53 14.68
C TRP A 140 -4.26 -6.90 14.91
N LYS A 141 -2.97 -7.01 14.57
CA LYS A 141 -2.21 -8.25 14.67
C LYS A 141 -0.99 -8.13 15.57
N ASN A 142 -0.19 -7.07 15.38
CA ASN A 142 1.03 -6.88 16.14
C ASN A 142 1.52 -5.43 16.07
N SER A 143 2.48 -5.10 16.92
CA SER A 143 3.22 -3.83 16.89
C SER A 143 4.69 -4.04 17.23
N ALA A 144 5.56 -3.16 16.77
CA ALA A 144 6.98 -3.15 17.14
C ALA A 144 7.49 -1.73 17.31
N GLU A 145 8.25 -1.46 18.38
CA GLU A 145 8.94 -0.18 18.55
C GLU A 145 10.10 -0.08 17.57
N VAL A 146 9.94 0.79 16.58
CA VAL A 146 10.96 1.08 15.57
C VAL A 146 10.76 2.52 15.14
N SER A 147 11.73 3.36 15.48
CA SER A 147 11.76 4.73 15.00
C SER A 147 12.15 4.81 13.52
N GLY A 148 11.45 5.69 12.80
CA GLY A 148 11.70 5.96 11.39
C GLY A 148 10.65 6.89 10.78
N SER A 149 10.98 7.47 9.62
CA SER A 149 10.12 8.41 8.90
C SER A 149 9.45 7.81 7.68
N GLN A 150 9.99 6.70 7.15
CA GLN A 150 9.46 6.06 5.95
C GLN A 150 9.59 4.55 6.00
N LEU A 151 8.52 3.87 5.63
CA LEU A 151 8.49 2.45 5.32
C LEU A 151 8.64 2.25 3.80
N PHE A 152 9.36 1.20 3.42
CA PHE A 152 9.35 0.69 2.05
C PHE A 152 9.36 -0.84 2.05
N LEU A 153 8.82 -1.43 0.99
CA LEU A 153 8.83 -2.87 0.79
C LEU A 153 9.97 -3.24 -0.16
N MET A 154 10.74 -4.26 0.20
CA MET A 154 11.75 -4.83 -0.70
C MET A 154 11.74 -6.36 -0.65
N SER A 155 12.18 -6.97 -1.75
CA SER A 155 12.38 -8.41 -1.84
C SER A 155 13.87 -8.72 -1.80
N ILE A 156 14.30 -9.53 -0.84
CA ILE A 156 15.70 -9.94 -0.68
C ILE A 156 15.83 -11.43 -1.06
N PRO A 157 16.82 -11.82 -1.88
CA PRO A 157 17.07 -13.23 -2.17
C PRO A 157 17.56 -13.97 -0.91
N ILE A 158 16.99 -15.13 -0.62
CA ILE A 158 17.54 -16.07 0.36
C ILE A 158 18.45 -17.04 -0.40
N HIS A 159 19.51 -17.55 0.23
CA HIS A 159 20.69 -18.27 -0.31
C HIS A 159 20.44 -19.52 -1.21
N SER A 160 19.21 -19.81 -1.62
CA SER A 160 18.87 -20.76 -2.68
C SER A 160 18.17 -20.03 -3.84
N GLN A 161 18.69 -20.20 -5.06
CA GLN A 161 18.58 -19.30 -6.22
C GLN A 161 17.17 -19.10 -6.84
N ALA A 162 16.07 -19.29 -6.09
CA ALA A 162 14.73 -19.03 -6.58
C ALA A 162 13.76 -18.43 -5.54
N LYS A 163 14.17 -18.28 -4.26
CA LYS A 163 13.28 -17.81 -3.20
C LYS A 163 13.68 -16.43 -2.70
N THR A 164 12.80 -15.45 -2.91
CA THR A 164 12.91 -14.12 -2.29
C THR A 164 12.04 -14.04 -1.06
N THR A 165 12.50 -13.32 -0.03
CA THR A 165 11.69 -12.93 1.13
C THR A 165 11.31 -11.47 1.04
N LYS A 166 10.08 -11.15 1.42
CA LYS A 166 9.62 -9.76 1.56
C LYS A 166 10.06 -9.24 2.93
N VAL A 167 10.74 -8.10 2.94
CA VAL A 167 11.11 -7.39 4.16
C VAL A 167 10.62 -5.95 4.10
N ILE A 168 10.29 -5.42 5.28
CA ILE A 168 9.95 -4.01 5.46
C ILE A 168 11.24 -3.28 5.80
N GLY A 169 11.64 -2.33 4.96
CA GLY A 169 12.68 -1.38 5.28
C GLY A 169 12.08 -0.18 6.01
N VAL A 170 12.78 0.30 7.03
CA VAL A 170 12.46 1.51 7.78
C VAL A 170 13.62 2.47 7.63
N VAL A 171 13.35 3.65 7.08
CA VAL A 171 14.32 4.74 6.99
C VAL A 171 14.31 5.52 8.30
N GLU A 172 15.46 5.58 8.96
CA GLU A 172 15.71 6.38 10.16
C GLU A 172 16.95 7.23 9.90
N ASP A 173 16.76 8.53 9.64
CA ASP A 173 17.81 9.46 9.25
C ASP A 173 18.66 8.94 8.08
N ASN A 174 19.91 8.53 8.37
CA ASN A 174 20.87 7.99 7.41
C ASN A 174 21.01 6.46 7.49
N LYS A 175 20.09 5.78 8.18
CA LYS A 175 20.10 4.33 8.38
C LYS A 175 18.85 3.70 7.80
N ILE A 176 19.01 2.45 7.38
CA ILE A 176 17.91 1.58 6.98
C ILE A 176 17.89 0.41 7.96
N LYS A 177 16.78 0.23 8.68
CA LYS A 177 16.50 -0.98 9.45
C LYS A 177 15.67 -1.92 8.60
N LEU A 178 16.05 -3.19 8.54
CA LEU A 178 15.30 -4.21 7.82
C LEU A 178 14.54 -5.08 8.82
N ILE A 179 13.23 -5.23 8.58
CA ILE A 179 12.33 -6.03 9.41
C ILE A 179 11.79 -7.15 8.55
N GLN A 180 12.14 -8.37 8.93
CA GLN A 180 11.63 -9.58 8.31
C GLN A 180 10.46 -10.13 9.14
N SER A 181 9.39 -10.51 8.47
CA SER A 181 8.32 -11.28 9.10
C SER A 181 8.72 -12.76 9.16
N VAL A 182 8.68 -13.34 10.36
CA VAL A 182 8.87 -14.77 10.61
C VAL A 182 7.48 -15.39 10.76
N MET A 183 6.97 -16.05 9.71
CA MET A 183 5.68 -16.73 9.78
C MET A 183 5.83 -18.13 10.37
N VAL A 184 5.12 -18.42 11.47
CA VAL A 184 5.11 -19.75 12.10
C VAL A 184 4.53 -20.77 11.12
N GLY A 185 5.35 -21.73 10.69
CA GLY A 185 5.03 -22.71 9.64
C GLY A 185 5.97 -22.63 8.42
N ALA A 186 6.71 -21.52 8.27
CA ALA A 186 7.91 -21.54 7.45
C ALA A 186 8.92 -22.47 8.15
N ARG A 187 9.26 -23.60 7.52
CA ARG A 187 10.42 -24.39 7.95
C ARG A 187 11.65 -23.53 7.72
N PHE A 188 12.13 -22.88 8.78
CA PHE A 188 13.50 -22.42 8.85
C PHE A 188 14.35 -23.68 8.88
N SER A 189 15.20 -23.89 7.86
CA SER A 189 16.40 -24.68 8.14
C SER A 189 17.23 -23.83 9.10
N ASP A 190 17.79 -24.43 10.14
CA ASP A 190 18.62 -23.77 11.17
C ASP A 190 19.89 -23.05 10.60
N GLU A 191 20.04 -23.00 9.28
CA GLU A 191 21.12 -22.38 8.54
C GLU A 191 20.89 -20.88 8.25
N GLU A 192 19.71 -20.31 8.51
CA GLU A 192 19.41 -18.88 8.30
C GLU A 192 19.91 -17.96 9.44
N LYS A 193 21.01 -18.33 10.11
CA LYS A 193 21.76 -17.37 10.93
C LYS A 193 22.52 -16.44 9.99
N CYS A 194 22.06 -15.20 9.89
CA CYS A 194 22.73 -14.12 9.19
C CYS A 194 24.16 -13.96 9.72
N HIS A 195 25.14 -14.51 9.01
CA HIS A 195 26.55 -14.17 9.21
C HIS A 195 26.81 -12.84 8.49
N LEU A 196 26.58 -11.73 9.20
CA LEU A 196 27.18 -10.45 8.83
C LEU A 196 28.68 -10.54 9.11
N SER A 197 29.45 -10.91 8.08
CA SER A 197 30.89 -10.68 8.05
C SER A 197 31.12 -9.20 7.68
N LEU A 198 31.59 -8.41 8.65
CA LEU A 198 32.26 -7.13 8.42
C LEU A 198 33.65 -7.36 7.80
#